data_AF-A0A6P0RLX8-F1
#
_entry.id   AF-A0A6P0RLX8-F1
#
_cell.length_a   1.000
_cell.length_b   1.000
_cell.length_c   1.000
_cell.angle_alpha   90.00
_cell.angle_beta   90.00
_cell.angle_gamma   90.00
#
_symmetry.space_group_name_H-M   'P 1'
#
loop_
_entity.id
_entity.type
_entity.pdbx_description
1 polymer ?
#
loop_
_entity_poly.entity_id
_entity_poly.type
_entity_poly.pdbx_seq_one_letter_code
_entity_poly.pdbx_strand_id
1 'polypeptide(L)'
;MTNNKQQTTNNSYQTQGGTLPLTAPTYVPRQVDEELYQFAAVEHESNRVCSVLAPRQMGKSSLMARTAKRLSDRGSLCVQINLQELGRVTSDESLWYSLLEEICKQVDEAIEENSPIDFTSTLDQVWHTKQDKSAAKRFTSFLTEEILPKIQGKKLIVFLDEIQSLIKWELQDSFIGYIKATSDNLCSRLHGQFKSRRPSRDRSNFRSV
;
A
#
# COMPACT_ATOMS: atom_id res chain seq x y z
N MET A 1 22.17 -46.57 11.87
CA MET A 1 23.23 -45.72 11.31
C MET A 1 22.57 -44.56 10.58
N THR A 2 22.58 -43.40 11.22
CA THR A 2 22.02 -42.12 10.73
C THR A 2 22.92 -41.53 9.65
N ASN A 3 22.42 -41.43 8.41
CA ASN A 3 23.11 -40.68 7.34
C ASN A 3 22.60 -39.24 7.31
N ASN A 4 23.37 -38.36 7.94
CA ASN A 4 23.30 -36.91 7.77
C ASN A 4 23.61 -36.56 6.31
N LYS A 5 22.59 -36.19 5.53
CA LYS A 5 22.79 -35.43 4.29
C LYS A 5 23.10 -33.99 4.69
N GLN A 6 24.38 -33.63 4.59
CA GLN A 6 24.86 -32.27 4.67
C GLN A 6 24.06 -31.41 3.70
N GLN A 7 23.31 -30.44 4.22
CA GLN A 7 22.73 -29.36 3.42
C GLN A 7 23.87 -28.44 3.00
N THR A 8 24.32 -28.58 1.77
CA THR A 8 25.23 -27.63 1.13
C THR A 8 24.49 -26.31 0.93
N THR A 9 24.74 -25.33 1.79
CA THR A 9 24.31 -23.94 1.58
C THR A 9 25.13 -23.38 0.41
N ASN A 10 24.58 -23.46 -0.81
CA ASN A 10 25.13 -22.77 -1.98
C ASN A 10 25.04 -21.25 -1.74
N ASN A 11 26.12 -20.68 -1.23
CA ASN A 11 26.27 -19.26 -0.93
C ASN A 11 26.61 -18.49 -2.23
N SER A 12 25.72 -18.55 -3.22
CA SER A 12 25.88 -17.81 -4.48
C SER A 12 25.55 -16.34 -4.26
N TYR A 13 26.53 -15.45 -4.43
CA TYR A 13 26.31 -14.01 -4.45
C TYR A 13 25.53 -13.63 -5.71
N GLN A 14 24.41 -12.92 -5.54
CA GLN A 14 23.67 -12.37 -6.67
C GLN A 14 24.41 -11.14 -7.21
N THR A 15 24.93 -11.24 -8.43
CA THR A 15 25.69 -10.18 -9.11
C THR A 15 24.82 -9.31 -10.02
N GLN A 16 23.59 -9.74 -10.32
CA GLN A 16 22.60 -8.91 -11.02
C GLN A 16 21.95 -7.95 -10.03
N GLY A 17 21.95 -6.66 -10.35
CA GLY A 17 21.20 -5.65 -9.59
C GLY A 17 19.70 -5.96 -9.61
N GLY A 18 18.98 -5.63 -8.53
CA GLY A 18 17.53 -5.87 -8.43
C GLY A 18 17.07 -6.11 -6.99
N THR A 19 15.85 -6.65 -6.86
CA THR A 19 15.29 -7.08 -5.58
C THR A 19 15.91 -8.40 -5.14
N LEU A 20 16.57 -8.41 -3.98
CA LEU A 20 17.11 -9.63 -3.39
C LEU A 20 15.97 -10.51 -2.87
N PRO A 21 16.06 -11.85 -3.03
CA PRO A 21 15.14 -12.78 -2.42
C PRO A 21 15.00 -12.54 -0.90
N LEU A 22 13.82 -12.79 -0.35
CA LEU A 22 13.55 -12.62 1.08
C LEU A 22 14.48 -13.47 1.97
N THR A 23 14.94 -14.61 1.45
CA THR A 23 15.87 -15.54 2.10
C THR A 23 17.34 -15.25 1.83
N ALA A 24 17.67 -14.21 1.04
CA ALA A 24 19.05 -13.93 0.66
C ALA A 24 19.92 -13.64 1.88
N PRO A 25 21.00 -14.41 2.12
CA PRO A 25 21.89 -14.23 3.28
C PRO A 25 22.77 -12.98 3.15
N THR A 26 22.83 -12.39 1.96
CA THR A 26 23.62 -11.19 1.64
C THR A 26 22.89 -9.89 1.95
N TYR A 27 21.62 -9.94 2.35
CA TYR A 27 20.89 -8.75 2.75
C TYR A 27 21.34 -8.30 4.14
N VAL A 28 21.83 -7.06 4.23
CA VAL A 28 22.19 -6.44 5.51
C VAL A 28 21.01 -5.57 5.97
N PRO A 29 20.33 -5.91 7.09
CA PRO A 29 19.29 -5.07 7.67
C PRO A 29 19.82 -3.69 8.03
N ARG A 30 19.03 -2.66 7.79
CA ARG A 30 19.36 -1.27 8.12
C ARG A 30 18.35 -0.74 9.15
N GLN A 31 18.68 0.38 9.78
CA GLN A 31 17.77 1.07 10.69
C GLN A 31 16.44 1.43 10.00
N VAL A 32 16.50 1.87 8.74
CA VAL A 32 15.32 2.26 7.95
C VAL A 32 14.34 1.09 7.69
N ASP A 33 14.81 -0.17 7.74
CA ASP A 33 13.93 -1.35 7.65
C ASP A 33 12.88 -1.35 8.77
N GLU A 34 13.31 -1.02 9.98
CA GLU A 34 12.41 -0.98 11.12
C GLU A 34 11.58 0.30 11.14
N GLU A 35 12.18 1.44 10.79
CA GLU A 35 11.45 2.72 10.71
C GLU A 35 10.30 2.66 9.69
N LEU A 36 10.55 2.12 8.50
CA LEU A 36 9.53 1.96 7.46
C LEU A 36 8.45 0.98 7.91
N TYR A 37 8.85 -0.14 8.52
CA TYR A 37 7.91 -1.13 9.04
C TYR A 37 6.99 -0.53 10.10
N GLN A 38 7.54 0.18 11.09
CA GLN A 38 6.78 0.80 12.16
C GLN A 38 5.84 1.88 11.63
N PHE A 39 6.32 2.74 10.73
CA PHE A 39 5.48 3.73 10.05
C PHE A 39 4.30 3.08 9.33
N ALA A 40 4.57 2.02 8.56
CA ALA A 40 3.56 1.34 7.77
C ALA A 40 2.61 0.50 8.65
N ALA A 41 3.05 -0.02 9.80
CA ALA A 41 2.24 -0.81 10.71
C ALA A 41 1.28 0.07 11.53
N VAL A 42 1.73 1.22 12.01
CA VAL A 42 0.95 2.10 12.90
C VAL A 42 -0.10 2.89 12.13
N GLU A 43 -1.29 3.06 12.71
CA GLU A 43 -2.26 4.05 12.23
C GLU A 43 -1.81 5.43 12.70
N HIS A 44 -1.23 6.20 11.79
CA HIS A 44 -0.85 7.58 12.07
C HIS A 44 -2.07 8.50 11.95
N GLU A 45 -2.38 9.20 13.04
CA GLU A 45 -3.45 10.20 13.13
C GLU A 45 -3.15 11.49 12.34
N SER A 46 -1.93 11.67 11.81
CA SER A 46 -1.54 12.94 11.16
C SER A 46 -0.80 12.81 9.83
N ASN A 47 -0.36 11.60 9.42
CA ASN A 47 0.30 11.43 8.12
C ASN A 47 0.28 9.96 7.67
N ARG A 48 -0.30 9.68 6.50
CA ARG A 48 -0.38 8.32 5.91
C ARG A 48 0.56 8.13 4.71
N VAL A 49 1.42 9.10 4.43
CA VAL A 49 2.35 9.08 3.29
C VAL A 49 3.80 9.14 3.81
N CYS A 50 4.63 8.20 3.36
CA CYS A 50 6.07 8.19 3.60
C CYS A 50 6.81 8.14 2.26
N SER A 51 7.92 8.86 2.16
CA SER A 51 8.80 8.84 0.99
C SER A 51 10.18 8.36 1.40
N VAL A 52 10.67 7.32 0.73
CA VAL A 52 12.01 6.78 0.93
C VAL A 52 12.92 7.27 -0.19
N LEU A 53 13.84 8.19 0.12
CA LEU A 53 14.81 8.71 -0.82
C LEU A 53 16.12 7.93 -0.72
N ALA A 54 16.51 7.23 -1.78
CA ALA A 54 17.85 6.65 -1.89
C ALA A 54 18.34 6.58 -3.34
N PRO A 55 19.66 6.59 -3.58
CA PRO A 55 20.25 6.32 -4.90
C PRO A 55 19.77 5.00 -5.52
N ARG A 56 19.84 4.90 -6.86
CA ARG A 56 19.49 3.69 -7.60
C ARG A 56 20.35 2.51 -7.14
N GLN A 57 19.79 1.30 -7.20
CA GLN A 57 20.48 0.03 -6.89
C GLN A 57 21.01 -0.11 -5.46
N MET A 58 20.54 0.70 -4.50
CA MET A 58 20.89 0.56 -3.07
C MET A 58 20.01 -0.44 -2.29
N GLY A 59 19.21 -1.25 -2.98
CA GLY A 59 18.35 -2.25 -2.34
C GLY A 59 17.02 -1.72 -1.81
N LYS A 60 16.53 -0.57 -2.30
CA LYS A 60 15.20 -0.02 -1.95
C LYS A 60 14.06 -1.01 -2.20
N SER A 61 14.05 -1.65 -3.36
CA SER A 61 13.03 -2.63 -3.72
C SER A 61 13.13 -3.89 -2.84
N SER A 62 14.33 -4.23 -2.35
CA SER A 62 14.51 -5.30 -1.34
C SER A 62 13.96 -4.92 0.03
N LEU A 63 14.19 -3.68 0.47
CA LEU A 63 13.61 -3.10 1.68
C LEU A 63 12.07 -3.12 1.61
N MET A 64 11.50 -2.68 0.47
CA MET A 64 10.07 -2.70 0.20
C MET A 64 9.49 -4.11 0.26
N ALA A 65 10.04 -5.07 -0.49
CA ALA A 65 9.54 -6.44 -0.54
C ALA A 65 9.58 -7.12 0.83
N ARG A 66 10.64 -6.91 1.62
CA ARG A 66 10.76 -7.44 2.99
C ARG A 66 9.75 -6.80 3.94
N THR A 67 9.55 -5.50 3.83
CA THR A 67 8.59 -4.77 4.66
C THR A 67 7.16 -5.20 4.34
N ALA A 68 6.81 -5.27 3.05
CA ALA A 68 5.52 -5.77 2.57
C ALA A 68 5.25 -7.18 3.10
N LYS A 69 6.21 -8.11 2.97
CA LYS A 69 6.06 -9.47 3.52
C LYS A 69 5.77 -9.46 5.03
N ARG A 70 6.55 -8.70 5.81
CA ARG A 70 6.36 -8.58 7.27
C ARG A 70 4.98 -8.02 7.64
N LEU A 71 4.44 -7.09 6.84
CA LEU A 71 3.13 -6.48 7.06
C LEU A 71 1.99 -7.42 6.66
N SER A 72 2.13 -8.13 5.53
CA SER A 72 1.20 -9.17 5.08
C SER A 72 1.10 -10.31 6.08
N ASP A 73 2.22 -10.75 6.66
CA ASP A 73 2.24 -11.79 7.71
C ASP A 73 1.49 -11.37 8.98
N ARG A 74 1.24 -10.06 9.16
CA ARG A 74 0.43 -9.51 10.26
C ARG A 74 -0.99 -9.11 9.83
N GLY A 75 -1.42 -9.52 8.64
CA GLY A 75 -2.79 -9.32 8.16
C GLY A 75 -3.04 -8.03 7.38
N SER A 76 -1.99 -7.26 7.02
CA SER A 76 -2.16 -6.13 6.08
C SER A 76 -2.27 -6.63 4.63
N LEU A 77 -2.93 -5.85 3.77
CA LEU A 77 -2.87 -6.02 2.32
C LEU A 77 -1.82 -5.06 1.78
N CYS A 78 -0.75 -5.59 1.19
CA CYS A 78 0.34 -4.80 0.63
C CYS A 78 0.35 -4.95 -0.88
N VAL A 79 0.26 -3.82 -1.58
CA VAL A 79 0.42 -3.75 -3.04
C VAL A 79 1.73 -3.03 -3.36
N GLN A 80 2.46 -3.51 -4.36
CA GLN A 80 3.75 -3.00 -4.77
C GLN A 80 3.69 -2.66 -6.26
N ILE A 81 3.79 -1.37 -6.59
CA ILE A 81 3.59 -0.87 -7.95
C ILE A 81 4.86 -0.18 -8.41
N ASN A 82 5.47 -0.73 -9.45
CA ASN A 82 6.55 -0.06 -10.17
C ASN A 82 5.93 0.82 -11.25
N LEU A 83 6.08 2.14 -11.12
CA LEU A 83 5.46 3.06 -12.09
C LEU A 83 6.03 2.91 -13.51
N GLN A 84 7.23 2.35 -13.70
CA GLN A 84 7.71 2.07 -15.06
C GLN A 84 6.94 0.94 -15.76
N GLU A 85 6.29 0.08 -14.99
CA GLU A 85 5.57 -1.10 -15.50
C GLU A 85 4.12 -0.77 -15.89
N LEU A 86 3.61 0.41 -15.54
CA LEU A 86 2.27 0.88 -15.94
C LEU A 86 2.13 1.17 -17.45
N GLY A 87 3.18 0.95 -18.24
CA GLY A 87 3.16 1.17 -19.68
C GLY A 87 3.15 2.65 -20.06
N ARG A 88 2.48 2.98 -21.17
CA ARG A 88 2.48 4.33 -21.73
C ARG A 88 1.43 5.21 -21.05
N VAL A 89 1.82 5.82 -19.93
CA VAL A 89 1.04 6.90 -19.29
C VAL A 89 1.22 8.19 -20.09
N THR A 90 0.12 8.80 -20.53
CA THR A 90 0.12 10.03 -21.35
C THR A 90 -0.71 11.17 -20.75
N SER A 91 -1.43 10.92 -19.66
CA SER A 91 -2.33 11.88 -19.02
C SER A 91 -2.63 11.51 -17.56
N ASP A 92 -3.15 12.46 -16.79
CA ASP A 92 -3.72 12.21 -15.46
C ASP A 92 -4.75 11.06 -15.50
N GLU A 93 -5.63 11.03 -16.50
CA GLU A 93 -6.64 9.97 -16.65
C GLU A 93 -5.99 8.59 -16.70
N SER A 94 -5.00 8.41 -17.59
CA SER A 94 -4.29 7.13 -17.73
C SER A 94 -3.51 6.76 -16.48
N LEU A 95 -2.89 7.73 -15.81
CA LEU A 95 -2.12 7.48 -14.58
C LEU A 95 -3.01 6.93 -13.48
N TRP A 96 -4.10 7.63 -13.18
CA TRP A 96 -4.99 7.27 -12.07
C TRP A 96 -5.75 5.97 -12.35
N TYR A 97 -6.15 5.73 -13.60
CA TYR A 97 -6.78 4.48 -14.01
C TYR A 97 -5.81 3.30 -13.87
N SER A 98 -4.64 3.36 -14.52
CA SER A 98 -3.66 2.26 -14.49
C SER A 98 -3.13 1.99 -13.08
N LEU A 99 -2.99 3.03 -12.25
CA LEU A 99 -2.63 2.85 -10.85
C LEU A 99 -3.73 2.09 -10.08
N LEU A 100 -5.00 2.43 -10.31
CA LEU A 100 -6.11 1.77 -9.63
C LEU A 100 -6.31 0.33 -10.11
N GLU A 101 -6.16 0.10 -11.42
CA GLU A 101 -6.20 -1.22 -12.04
C GLU A 101 -5.17 -2.16 -11.41
N GLU A 102 -3.92 -1.71 -11.23
CA GLU A 102 -2.88 -2.51 -10.59
C GLU A 102 -3.15 -2.74 -9.09
N ILE A 103 -3.73 -1.76 -8.39
CA ILE A 103 -4.19 -1.96 -7.00
C ILE A 103 -5.29 -3.02 -6.96
N CYS A 104 -6.32 -2.93 -7.81
CA CYS A 104 -7.43 -3.87 -7.86
C CYS A 104 -6.91 -5.30 -8.09
N LYS A 105 -6.09 -5.48 -9.12
CA LYS A 105 -5.49 -6.78 -9.46
C LYS A 105 -4.74 -7.38 -8.28
N GLN A 106 -3.82 -6.65 -7.67
CA GLN A 106 -3.04 -7.18 -6.54
C GLN A 106 -3.88 -7.41 -5.28
N VAL A 107 -4.95 -6.64 -5.08
CA VAL A 107 -5.89 -6.89 -3.98
C VAL A 107 -6.73 -8.13 -4.26
N ASP A 108 -7.24 -8.30 -5.48
CA ASP A 108 -8.01 -9.48 -5.92
C ASP A 108 -7.16 -10.76 -5.79
N GLU A 109 -5.86 -10.71 -6.11
CA GLU A 109 -4.92 -11.82 -5.91
C GLU A 109 -4.65 -12.12 -4.43
N ALA A 110 -4.76 -11.13 -3.54
CA ALA A 110 -4.45 -11.25 -2.12
C ALA A 110 -5.65 -11.59 -1.22
N ILE A 111 -6.87 -11.43 -1.73
CA ILE A 111 -8.09 -11.90 -1.06
C ILE A 111 -8.29 -13.39 -1.33
N GLU A 112 -9.19 -14.02 -0.58
CA GLU A 112 -9.39 -15.47 -0.66
C GLU A 112 -9.87 -15.89 -2.07
N GLU A 113 -9.35 -17.02 -2.57
CA GLU A 113 -9.55 -17.54 -3.94
C GLU A 113 -11.03 -17.73 -4.34
N ASN A 114 -11.94 -17.80 -3.36
CA ASN A 114 -13.40 -17.92 -3.58
C ASN A 114 -14.19 -16.70 -3.09
N SER A 115 -13.52 -15.56 -2.92
CA SER A 115 -14.19 -14.31 -2.58
C SER A 115 -15.14 -13.90 -3.72
N PRO A 116 -16.40 -13.52 -3.43
CA PRO A 116 -17.31 -12.98 -4.44
C PRO A 116 -16.94 -11.56 -4.89
N ILE A 117 -15.87 -10.99 -4.33
CA ILE A 117 -15.40 -9.64 -4.61
C ILE A 117 -14.43 -9.70 -5.79
N ASP A 118 -14.72 -8.89 -6.80
CA ASP A 118 -13.86 -8.67 -7.96
C ASP A 118 -13.75 -7.15 -8.18
N PHE A 119 -12.66 -6.57 -7.68
CA PHE A 119 -12.42 -5.13 -7.80
C PHE A 119 -12.06 -4.72 -9.22
N THR A 120 -11.40 -5.59 -9.97
CA THR A 120 -11.01 -5.36 -11.36
C THR A 120 -12.24 -5.19 -12.25
N SER A 121 -13.19 -6.15 -12.21
CA SER A 121 -14.47 -6.03 -12.92
C SER A 121 -15.31 -4.85 -12.42
N THR A 122 -15.29 -4.56 -11.11
CA THR A 122 -16.01 -3.41 -10.56
C THR A 122 -15.44 -2.09 -11.11
N LEU A 123 -14.12 -1.97 -11.25
CA LEU A 123 -13.45 -0.79 -11.78
C LEU A 123 -13.90 -0.50 -13.22
N ASP A 124 -13.88 -1.52 -14.09
CA ASP A 124 -14.30 -1.40 -15.49
C ASP A 124 -15.73 -0.87 -15.63
N GLN A 125 -16.63 -1.33 -14.75
CA GLN A 125 -18.03 -0.92 -14.75
C GLN A 125 -18.23 0.52 -14.28
N VAL A 126 -17.50 0.96 -13.26
CA VAL A 126 -17.79 2.25 -12.60
C VAL A 126 -16.92 3.40 -13.08
N TRP A 127 -15.69 3.14 -13.56
CA TRP A 127 -14.72 4.21 -13.86
C TRP A 127 -15.26 5.22 -14.87
N HIS A 128 -15.91 4.72 -15.92
CA HIS A 128 -16.47 5.55 -17.00
C HIS A 128 -17.84 6.16 -16.70
N THR A 129 -18.49 5.78 -15.59
CA THR A 129 -19.83 6.30 -15.23
C THR A 129 -19.78 7.62 -14.47
N LYS A 130 -18.67 7.90 -13.76
CA LYS A 130 -18.48 9.09 -12.91
C LYS A 130 -17.59 10.15 -13.59
N GLN A 131 -17.83 10.45 -14.88
CA GLN A 131 -17.01 11.41 -15.66
C GLN A 131 -17.18 12.88 -15.22
N ASP A 132 -18.16 13.17 -14.37
CA ASP A 132 -18.36 14.46 -13.72
C ASP A 132 -17.25 14.81 -12.71
N LYS A 133 -16.45 13.82 -12.30
CA LYS A 133 -15.32 13.97 -11.37
C LYS A 133 -13.98 13.82 -12.07
N SER A 134 -12.98 14.57 -11.61
CA SER A 134 -11.59 14.37 -12.04
C SER A 134 -11.11 12.95 -11.75
N ALA A 135 -10.16 12.45 -12.57
CA ALA A 135 -9.58 11.11 -12.44
C ALA A 135 -9.09 10.82 -11.01
N ALA A 136 -8.38 11.77 -10.41
CA ALA A 136 -7.89 11.69 -9.04
C ALA A 136 -9.03 11.54 -8.00
N LYS A 137 -10.15 12.26 -8.18
CA LYS A 137 -11.32 12.12 -7.32
C LYS A 137 -12.03 10.78 -7.51
N ARG A 138 -12.10 10.26 -8.74
CA ARG A 138 -12.61 8.91 -9.01
C ARG A 138 -11.74 7.86 -8.34
N PHE A 139 -10.41 7.98 -8.43
CA PHE A 139 -9.44 7.13 -7.75
C PHE A 139 -9.70 7.06 -6.24
N THR A 140 -9.75 8.22 -5.57
CA THR A 140 -10.02 8.28 -4.12
C THR A 140 -11.39 7.73 -3.79
N SER A 141 -12.43 8.08 -4.56
CA SER A 141 -13.79 7.59 -4.32
C SER A 141 -13.84 6.07 -4.40
N PHE A 142 -13.23 5.47 -5.42
CA PHE A 142 -13.18 4.02 -5.58
C PHE A 142 -12.46 3.33 -4.42
N LEU A 143 -11.29 3.84 -4.00
CA LEU A 143 -10.61 3.31 -2.81
C LEU A 143 -11.51 3.36 -1.57
N THR A 144 -12.21 4.48 -1.33
CA THR A 144 -12.99 4.68 -0.10
C THR A 144 -14.37 4.05 -0.10
N GLU A 145 -15.01 3.95 -1.26
CA GLU A 145 -16.39 3.50 -1.44
C GLU A 145 -16.45 2.02 -1.83
N GLU A 146 -15.46 1.52 -2.58
CA GLU A 146 -15.43 0.14 -3.08
C GLU A 146 -14.41 -0.73 -2.34
N ILE A 147 -13.12 -0.37 -2.34
CA ILE A 147 -12.07 -1.25 -1.81
C ILE A 147 -12.08 -1.32 -0.27
N LEU A 148 -11.83 -0.20 0.40
CA LEU A 148 -11.60 -0.17 1.85
C LEU A 148 -12.75 -0.77 2.68
N PRO A 149 -14.04 -0.58 2.34
CA PRO A 149 -15.14 -1.21 3.08
C PRO A 149 -15.20 -2.74 2.92
N LYS A 150 -14.70 -3.27 1.80
CA LYS A 150 -14.84 -4.69 1.41
C LYS A 150 -13.65 -5.57 1.82
N ILE A 151 -12.52 -4.97 2.20
CA ILE A 151 -11.31 -5.70 2.66
C ILE A 151 -11.33 -6.12 4.14
N GLN A 152 -12.51 -6.25 4.76
CA GLN A 152 -12.72 -6.84 6.10
C GLN A 152 -11.88 -6.22 7.23
N GLY A 153 -11.61 -4.91 7.17
CA GLY A 153 -10.80 -4.20 8.17
C GLY A 153 -9.29 -4.44 8.05
N LYS A 154 -8.82 -5.14 7.01
CA LYS A 154 -7.39 -5.22 6.68
C LYS A 154 -6.87 -3.83 6.31
N LYS A 155 -5.64 -3.52 6.69
CA LYS A 155 -4.97 -2.27 6.30
C LYS A 155 -4.42 -2.41 4.89
N LEU A 156 -4.87 -1.55 3.97
CA LEU A 156 -4.28 -1.44 2.63
C LEU A 156 -3.05 -0.52 2.67
N ILE A 157 -1.92 -1.04 2.21
CA ILE A 157 -0.63 -0.34 2.15
C ILE A 157 -0.15 -0.39 0.70
N VAL A 158 -0.01 0.78 0.08
CA VAL A 158 0.40 0.93 -1.33
C VAL A 158 1.85 1.41 -1.38
N PHE A 159 2.74 0.55 -1.86
CA PHE A 159 4.11 0.93 -2.16
C PHE A 159 4.24 1.33 -3.62
N LEU A 160 4.85 2.49 -3.86
CA LEU A 160 5.11 3.01 -5.19
C LEU A 160 6.62 3.11 -5.40
N ASP A 161 7.15 2.36 -6.38
CA ASP A 161 8.56 2.42 -6.79
C ASP A 161 8.70 3.20 -8.11
N GLU A 162 9.93 3.61 -8.40
CA GLU A 162 10.30 4.34 -9.61
C GLU A 162 9.47 5.64 -9.83
N ILE A 163 9.19 6.38 -8.76
CA ILE A 163 8.47 7.68 -8.74
C ILE A 163 8.99 8.71 -9.76
N GLN A 164 10.26 8.61 -10.17
CA GLN A 164 10.83 9.41 -11.26
C GLN A 164 10.08 9.28 -12.59
N SER A 165 9.29 8.23 -12.80
CA SER A 165 8.44 8.08 -13.98
C SER A 165 7.43 9.22 -14.08
N LEU A 166 6.93 9.73 -12.95
CA LEU A 166 6.01 10.87 -12.92
C LEU A 166 6.63 12.15 -13.51
N ILE A 167 7.94 12.33 -13.35
CA ILE A 167 8.66 13.48 -13.93
C ILE A 167 8.68 13.37 -15.45
N LYS A 168 8.93 12.16 -15.98
CA LYS A 168 8.94 11.91 -17.43
C LYS A 168 7.57 12.11 -18.07
N TRP A 169 6.49 11.94 -17.29
CA TRP A 169 5.12 12.16 -17.74
C TRP A 169 4.61 13.57 -17.47
N GLU A 170 5.41 14.42 -16.81
CA GLU A 170 5.02 15.78 -16.38
C GLU A 170 3.82 15.80 -15.41
N LEU A 171 3.64 14.73 -14.61
CA LEU A 171 2.52 14.56 -13.67
C LEU A 171 2.95 14.58 -12.19
N GLN A 172 4.21 14.90 -11.89
CA GLN A 172 4.75 14.82 -10.53
C GLN A 172 3.99 15.70 -9.54
N ASP A 173 3.78 16.97 -9.86
CA ASP A 173 3.20 17.93 -8.92
C ASP A 173 1.71 17.65 -8.69
N SER A 174 0.95 17.33 -9.75
CA SER A 174 -0.46 16.97 -9.64
C SER A 174 -0.64 15.72 -8.77
N PHE A 175 0.18 14.69 -9.01
CA PHE A 175 0.13 13.43 -8.26
C PHE A 175 0.50 13.60 -6.79
N ILE A 176 1.69 14.16 -6.50
CA ILE A 176 2.20 14.27 -5.12
C ILE A 176 1.32 15.22 -4.30
N GLY A 177 0.91 16.34 -4.89
CA GLY A 177 0.01 17.30 -4.23
C GLY A 177 -1.32 16.65 -3.87
N TYR A 178 -1.91 15.88 -4.79
CA TYR A 178 -3.18 15.21 -4.56
C TYR A 178 -3.10 14.09 -3.50
N ILE A 179 -2.07 13.25 -3.54
CA ILE A 179 -1.89 12.16 -2.56
C ILE A 179 -1.72 12.73 -1.14
N LYS A 180 -0.92 13.79 -0.97
CA LYS A 180 -0.75 14.47 0.32
C LYS A 180 -2.07 15.05 0.82
N ALA A 181 -2.75 15.85 -0.01
CA ALA A 181 -4.04 16.45 0.36
C ALA A 181 -5.10 15.39 0.70
N THR A 182 -5.13 14.27 -0.03
CA THR A 182 -6.08 13.18 0.23
C THR A 182 -5.79 12.45 1.53
N SER A 183 -4.51 12.18 1.83
CA SER A 183 -4.08 11.60 3.10
C SER A 183 -4.57 12.42 4.30
N ASP A 184 -4.38 13.74 4.25
CA ASP A 184 -4.77 14.65 5.34
C ASP A 184 -6.30 14.66 5.56
N ASN A 185 -7.05 14.64 4.45
CA ASN A 185 -8.52 14.60 4.47
C ASN A 185 -9.06 13.26 5.01
N LEU A 186 -8.49 12.13 4.59
CA LEU A 186 -8.89 10.80 5.08
C LEU A 186 -8.62 10.68 6.58
N CYS A 187 -7.50 11.22 7.05
CA CYS A 187 -7.21 11.30 8.47
C CYS A 187 -8.33 12.06 9.20
N SER A 188 -8.63 13.28 8.76
CA SER A 188 -9.65 14.14 9.39
C SER A 188 -11.03 13.48 9.48
N ARG A 189 -11.45 12.73 8.45
CA ARG A 189 -12.76 12.02 8.43
C ARG A 189 -12.84 10.87 9.43
N LEU A 190 -11.76 10.10 9.61
CA LEU A 190 -11.71 9.02 10.60
C LEU A 190 -11.81 9.58 12.03
N HIS A 191 -11.13 10.69 12.33
CA HIS A 191 -11.25 11.35 13.64
C HIS A 191 -12.68 11.82 13.96
N GLY A 192 -13.42 12.30 12.95
CA GLY A 192 -14.82 12.71 13.11
C GLY A 192 -15.75 11.56 13.46
N GLN A 193 -15.52 10.37 12.89
CA GLN A 193 -16.32 9.17 13.19
C GLN A 193 -15.97 8.51 14.53
N PHE A 194 -14.73 8.62 15.01
CA PHE A 194 -14.34 8.07 16.32
C PHE A 194 -14.87 8.91 17.51
N LYS A 195 -15.04 10.23 17.35
CA LYS A 195 -15.65 11.06 18.41
C LYS A 195 -17.14 10.78 18.65
N SER A 196 -17.89 10.31 17.65
CA SER A 196 -19.32 9.99 17.79
C SER A 196 -19.62 8.60 18.39
N ARG A 197 -18.58 7.77 18.60
CA ARG A 197 -18.72 6.40 19.16
C ARG A 197 -18.27 6.26 20.61
N ARG A 198 -18.10 7.35 21.37
CA ARG A 198 -17.89 7.22 22.83
C ARG A 198 -19.22 6.82 23.49
N PRO A 199 -19.32 5.68 24.20
CA PRO A 199 -20.50 5.38 24.98
C PRO A 199 -20.69 6.48 26.03
N SER A 200 -21.90 7.01 26.11
CA SER A 200 -22.31 7.90 27.19
C SER A 200 -22.00 7.22 28.52
N ARG A 201 -21.06 7.79 29.29
CA ARG A 201 -20.89 7.41 30.69
C ARG A 201 -22.18 7.78 31.41
N ASP A 202 -23.07 6.81 31.55
CA ASP A 202 -24.20 6.90 32.46
C ASP A 202 -23.63 7.00 33.88
N ARG A 203 -23.60 8.23 34.41
CA ARG A 203 -23.31 8.50 35.82
C ARG A 203 -24.63 8.48 36.58
N SER A 204 -25.25 7.32 36.67
CA SER A 204 -26.31 7.07 37.63
C SER A 204 -26.10 5.70 38.27
N ASN A 205 -25.40 5.72 39.42
CA ASN A 205 -25.52 4.78 40.54
C ASN A 205 -24.20 4.74 41.33
N PHE A 206 -24.02 5.73 42.20
CA PHE A 206 -23.29 5.56 43.44
C PHE A 206 -24.15 6.21 44.54
N ARG A 207 -25.06 5.42 45.11
CA ARG A 207 -25.66 5.71 46.42
C ARG A 207 -24.94 4.86 47.45
N SER A 208 -24.41 5.58 48.42
CA SER A 208 -23.80 5.16 49.67
C SER A 208 -24.53 4.04 50.40
N VAL A 209 -23.74 3.10 50.94
CA VAL A 209 -23.97 2.49 52.25
C VAL A 209 -22.73 2.75 53.08
#